data_AF-A0A496ZK09-F1
#
_entry.id   AF-A0A496ZK09-F1
#
_cell.length_a   1.000
_cell.length_b   1.000
_cell.length_c   1.000
_cell.angle_alpha   90.00
_cell.angle_beta   90.00
_cell.angle_gamma   90.00
#
_symmetry.space_group_name_H-M   'P 1'
#
loop_
_entity.id
_entity.type
_entity.pdbx_description
1 polymer ?
#
loop_
_entity_poly.entity_id
_entity_poly.type
_entity_poly.pdbx_seq_one_letter_code
_entity_poly.pdbx_strand_id
1 'polypeptide(L)' 'ATIINVDVLVSWNFKHIVNFNRIRQFNSINILEGYKELEIRTPQEVLDE' A
#
# COMPACT_ATOMS: atom_id res chain seq x y z
N ALA A 1 -1.51 5.69 7.22
CA ALA A 1 -2.41 5.01 6.27
C ALA A 1 -3.27 3.98 6.99
N THR A 2 -2.70 2.90 7.52
CA THR A 2 -3.43 1.78 8.17
C THR A 2 -4.34 2.21 9.32
N ILE A 3 -3.82 2.94 10.32
CA ILE A 3 -4.62 3.37 11.49
C ILE A 3 -5.73 4.36 11.10
N ILE A 4 -5.50 5.16 10.06
CA ILE A 4 -6.46 6.17 9.56
C ILE A 4 -7.45 5.53 8.58
N ASN A 5 -7.33 4.22 8.32
CA ASN A 5 -8.13 3.49 7.33
C ASN A 5 -8.16 4.19 5.96
N VAL A 6 -7.00 4.52 5.41
CA VAL A 6 -6.90 5.02 4.03
C VAL A 6 -7.10 3.86 3.05
N ASP A 7 -7.86 4.09 1.97
CA ASP A 7 -8.11 3.08 0.93
C ASP A 7 -6.91 2.88 0.01
N VAL A 8 -6.33 3.97 -0.50
CA VAL A 8 -5.17 3.93 -1.41
C VAL A 8 -4.04 4.84 -0.91
N LEU A 9 -2.82 4.31 -0.85
CA LEU A 9 -1.60 5.05 -0.61
C LEU A 9 -0.80 5.20 -1.91
N VAL A 10 -0.65 6.44 -2.37
CA VAL A 10 0.15 6.75 -3.56
C VAL A 10 1.58 7.16 -3.15
N SER A 11 2.60 6.56 -3.77
CA SER A 11 4.00 6.89 -3.45
C SER A 11 4.93 6.82 -4.67
N TRP A 12 5.91 7.72 -4.72
CA TRP A 12 7.01 7.68 -5.70
C TRP A 12 8.19 6.79 -5.26
N ASN A 13 8.12 6.13 -4.09
CA ASN A 13 9.24 5.34 -3.56
C ASN A 13 9.14 3.85 -3.94
N PHE A 14 9.62 3.54 -5.15
CA PHE A 14 9.63 2.18 -5.72
C PHE A 14 10.47 1.17 -4.93
N LYS A 15 11.58 1.62 -4.34
CA LYS A 15 12.53 0.72 -3.65
C LYS A 15 11.95 0.17 -2.34
N HIS A 16 11.14 0.96 -1.65
CA HIS A 16 10.74 0.66 -0.27
C HIS A 16 9.23 0.48 -0.10
N ILE A 17 8.42 1.40 -0.61
CA ILE A 17 6.98 1.40 -0.31
C ILE A 17 6.21 0.71 -1.43
N VAL A 18 6.53 1.00 -2.69
CA VAL A 18 5.80 0.45 -3.83
C VAL A 18 6.37 -0.89 -4.32
N ASN A 19 7.31 -1.48 -3.57
CA ASN A 19 7.84 -2.79 -3.89
C ASN A 19 6.80 -3.88 -3.58
N PHE A 20 6.41 -4.65 -4.59
CA PHE A 20 5.37 -5.70 -4.48
C PHE A 20 5.55 -6.67 -3.31
N ASN A 21 6.79 -7.17 -3.10
CA ASN A 21 7.06 -8.12 -2.01
C ASN A 21 6.87 -7.45 -0.64
N ARG A 22 7.23 -6.17 -0.51
CA ARG A 22 7.04 -5.41 0.73
C ARG A 22 5.58 -5.07 0.96
N ILE A 23 4.83 -4.68 -0.07
CA ILE A 23 3.37 -4.45 0.01
C ILE A 23 2.68 -5.70 0.58
N ARG A 24 2.99 -6.88 0.05
CA ARG A 24 2.46 -8.15 0.58
C ARG A 24 2.80 -8.38 2.05
N GLN A 25 4.02 -8.08 2.47
CA GLN A 25 4.42 -8.20 3.87
C GLN A 25 3.67 -7.22 4.77
N PHE A 26 3.52 -5.96 4.35
CA PHE A 26 2.74 -4.96 5.09
C PHE A 26 1.28 -5.37 5.24
N ASN A 27 0.65 -5.83 4.16
CA ASN A 27 -0.75 -6.28 4.20
C ASN A 27 -0.91 -7.56 5.03
N SER A 28 0.07 -8.46 5.02
CA SER A 28 0.05 -9.64 5.89
C SER A 28 0.02 -9.25 7.36
N ILE A 29 0.80 -8.24 7.77
CA ILE A 29 0.76 -7.69 9.14
C ILE A 29 -0.58 -7.00 9.40
N ASN A 30 -1.07 -6.17 8.48
CA ASN A 30 -2.38 -5.51 8.64
C ASN A 30 -3.49 -6.54 8.90
N ILE A 31 -3.53 -7.64 8.12
CA ILE A 31 -4.52 -8.72 8.30
C ILE A 31 -4.39 -9.37 9.67
N LEU A 32 -3.17 -9.70 10.09
CA LEU A 32 -2.92 -10.32 11.41
C LEU A 32 -3.40 -9.44 12.56
N GLU A 33 -3.29 -8.12 12.40
CA GLU A 33 -3.71 -7.12 13.38
C GLU A 33 -5.18 -6.70 13.21
N GLY A 34 -5.92 -7.29 12.27
CA GLY A 34 -7.32 -6.99 11.99
C GLY A 34 -7.58 -5.67 11.27
N TYR A 35 -6.53 -5.04 10.73
CA TYR A 35 -6.64 -3.88 9.85
C TYR A 35 -6.97 -4.30 8.42
N LYS A 36 -7.59 -3.38 7.69
CA LYS A 36 -7.83 -3.58 6.25
C LYS A 36 -6.52 -3.65 5.47
N GLU A 37 -6.58 -4.35 4.35
CA GLU A 37 -5.50 -4.31 3.36
C GLU A 37 -5.33 -2.88 2.84
N LEU A 38 -4.08 -2.48 2.67
CA LEU A 38 -3.71 -1.19 2.13
C LEU A 38 -3.29 -1.36 0.68
N GLU A 39 -3.99 -0.69 -0.22
CA GLU A 39 -3.60 -0.61 -1.61
C GLU A 39 -2.49 0.43 -1.75
N ILE A 40 -1.33 0.02 -2.27
CA ILE A 40 -0.18 0.90 -2.48
C ILE A 40 0.08 0.96 -3.97
N ARG A 41 0.05 2.18 -4.54
CA ARG A 41 0.22 2.41 -5.98
C ARG A 41 1.25 3.49 -6.26
N THR A 42 1.81 3.41 -7.46
CA THR A 42 2.58 4.49 -8.04
C THR A 42 1.63 5.59 -8.56
N PRO A 43 2.09 6.84 -8.61
CA PRO A 43 1.38 7.94 -9.25
C PRO A 43 1.01 7.64 -10.69
N GLN A 44 1.88 6.97 -11.44
CA GLN A 44 1.59 6.59 -12.82
C GLN A 44 0.39 5.63 -12.92
N GLU A 45 0.33 4.61 -12.07
CA GLU A 45 -0.82 3.68 -12.01
C GLU A 45 -2.14 4.31 -11.59
N VAL A 46 -2.13 5.54 -11.06
CA VAL A 46 -3.32 6.27 -10.62
C VAL A 46 -3.70 7.38 -11.61
N LEU A 47 -2.73 7.89 -12.37
CA LEU A 47 -2.92 9.00 -13.32
C LEU A 47 -3.18 8.52 -14.75
N ASP A 48 -2.85 7.27 -15.09
CA ASP A 48 -3.16 6.69 -16.39
C ASP A 48 -4.65 6.28 -16.43
N GLU A 49 -5.45 6.99 -17.24
CA GLU A 49 -6.85 6.66 -17.64
C GLU A 49 -6.91 5.53 -18.69
#